data_AF-A0A443L4Y3-F1
#
_entry.id   AF-A0A443L4Y3-F1
#
_cell.length_a   1.000
_cell.length_b   1.000
_cell.length_c   1.000
_cell.angle_alpha   90.00
_cell.angle_beta   90.00
_cell.angle_gamma   90.00
#
_symmetry.space_group_name_H-M   'P 1'
#
loop_
_entity.id
_entity.type
_entity.pdbx_description
1 polymer ?
#
loop_
_entity_poly.entity_id
_entity_poly.type
_entity_poly.pdbx_seq_one_letter_code
_entity_poly.pdbx_strand_id
1 'polypeptide(L)'
;LVAALVARLPELVAVPVILAEGARVALGDAIGAATGARMVLMLIGERPGLTVADSLGAYLTLAPRVGLRDSARNCVSNIHGHGGLGPEAAADRLAWLVGAARQLGATGVALKDESAAATALPAG
;
A
#
# COMPACT_ATOMS: atom_id res chain seq x y z
N LEU A 1 6.01 -10.38 -2.01
CA LEU A 1 5.74 -9.00 -1.55
C LEU A 1 5.62 -8.90 -0.03
N VAL A 2 4.72 -9.63 0.64
CA VAL A 2 4.53 -9.52 2.10
C VAL A 2 5.83 -9.69 2.89
N ALA A 3 6.63 -10.72 2.60
CA ALA A 3 7.94 -10.90 3.24
C ALA A 3 8.88 -9.70 3.02
N ALA A 4 8.92 -9.16 1.80
CA ALA A 4 9.72 -7.99 1.45
C ALA A 4 9.26 -6.71 2.17
N LEU A 5 7.94 -6.56 2.38
CA LEU A 5 7.36 -5.48 3.19
C LEU A 5 7.75 -5.62 4.66
N VAL A 6 7.65 -6.81 5.24
CA VAL A 6 8.04 -7.07 6.63
C VAL A 6 9.52 -6.78 6.86
N ALA A 7 10.39 -7.05 5.87
CA ALA A 7 11.82 -6.72 5.98
C ALA A 7 12.10 -5.20 6.07
N ARG A 8 11.20 -4.36 5.53
CA ARG A 8 11.34 -2.88 5.51
C ARG A 8 10.49 -2.17 6.56
N LEU A 9 9.40 -2.80 6.97
CA LEU A 9 8.44 -2.35 7.96
C LEU A 9 8.27 -3.48 9.00
N PRO A 10 9.26 -3.72 9.87
CA PRO A 10 9.24 -4.83 10.81
C PRO A 10 8.07 -4.73 11.81
N GLU A 11 7.52 -3.53 12.02
CA GLU A 11 6.32 -3.34 12.83
C GLU A 11 5.08 -4.08 12.30
N LEU A 12 5.04 -4.43 11.01
CA LEU A 12 3.93 -5.17 10.40
C LEU A 12 3.74 -6.57 11.00
N VAL A 13 4.78 -7.15 11.63
CA VAL A 13 4.68 -8.44 12.34
C VAL A 13 3.70 -8.38 13.51
N ALA A 14 3.53 -7.20 14.11
CA ALA A 14 2.62 -6.98 15.24
C ALA A 14 1.24 -6.43 14.81
N VAL A 15 0.99 -6.28 13.50
CA VAL A 15 -0.26 -5.73 12.97
C VAL A 15 -1.15 -6.87 12.45
N PRO A 16 -2.47 -6.86 12.73
CA PRO A 16 -3.38 -7.86 12.17
C PRO A 16 -3.37 -7.88 10.64
N VAL A 17 -3.21 -9.07 10.05
CA VAL A 17 -3.41 -9.30 8.62
C VAL A 17 -4.84 -9.77 8.40
N ILE A 18 -5.58 -9.08 7.53
CA ILE A 18 -6.95 -9.42 7.19
C ILE A 18 -6.97 -9.94 5.75
N LEU A 19 -7.46 -11.17 5.60
CA LEU A 19 -7.71 -11.78 4.30
C LEU A 19 -9.21 -11.65 3.99
N ALA A 20 -9.52 -11.21 2.78
CA ALA A 20 -10.90 -11.01 2.33
C ALA A 20 -11.06 -11.45 0.88
N GLU A 21 -12.19 -12.07 0.58
CA GLU A 21 -12.57 -12.52 -0.75
C GLU A 21 -13.65 -11.60 -1.35
N GLY A 22 -13.70 -11.49 -2.68
CA GLY A 22 -14.66 -10.62 -3.38
C GLY A 22 -14.49 -9.13 -3.05
N ALA A 23 -13.34 -8.75 -2.48
CA ALA A 23 -13.09 -7.41 -1.98
C ALA A 23 -12.92 -6.38 -3.11
N ARG A 24 -13.13 -5.12 -2.76
CA ARG A 24 -12.75 -3.94 -3.54
C ARG A 24 -11.89 -3.03 -2.68
N VAL A 25 -11.16 -2.11 -3.29
CA VAL A 25 -10.26 -1.16 -2.61
C VAL A 25 -10.91 -0.48 -1.40
N ALA A 26 -12.17 -0.07 -1.52
CA ALA A 26 -12.91 0.61 -0.45
C ALA A 26 -13.15 -0.26 0.81
N LEU A 27 -12.95 -1.59 0.76
CA LEU A 27 -13.03 -2.45 1.94
C LEU A 27 -11.99 -2.06 3.00
N GLY A 28 -10.82 -1.57 2.57
CA GLY A 28 -9.79 -1.08 3.48
C GLY A 28 -10.28 0.04 4.40
N ASP A 29 -11.22 0.87 3.92
CA ASP A 29 -11.81 1.95 4.71
C ASP A 29 -12.67 1.42 5.86
N ALA A 30 -13.53 0.44 5.57
CA ALA A 30 -14.41 -0.18 6.56
C ALA A 30 -13.61 -0.97 7.60
N ILE A 31 -12.59 -1.71 7.16
CA ILE A 31 -11.66 -2.43 8.04
C ILE A 31 -10.93 -1.45 8.95
N GLY A 32 -10.37 -0.38 8.38
CA GLY A 32 -9.62 0.61 9.16
C GLY A 32 -10.49 1.30 10.21
N ALA A 33 -11.72 1.66 9.85
CA ALA A 33 -12.69 2.22 10.79
C ALA A 33 -13.07 1.23 11.91
N ALA A 34 -13.33 -0.04 11.57
CA ALA A 34 -13.72 -1.06 12.55
C ALA A 34 -12.59 -1.45 13.51
N THR A 35 -11.34 -1.40 13.05
CA THR A 35 -10.15 -1.78 13.83
C THR A 35 -9.50 -0.61 14.57
N GLY A 36 -9.89 0.64 14.25
CA GLY A 36 -9.21 1.83 14.74
C GLY A 36 -7.82 2.02 14.14
N ALA A 37 -7.51 1.35 13.02
CA ALA A 37 -6.21 1.47 12.37
C ALA A 37 -6.00 2.90 11.85
N ARG A 38 -4.86 3.51 12.22
CA ARG A 38 -4.50 4.85 11.72
C ARG A 38 -4.20 4.87 10.22
N MET A 39 -3.76 3.73 9.68
CA MET A 39 -3.36 3.58 8.29
C MET A 39 -3.66 2.15 7.83
N VAL A 40 -4.09 2.00 6.58
CA VAL A 40 -4.33 0.71 5.94
C VAL A 40 -3.53 0.65 4.65
N LEU A 41 -2.74 -0.41 4.50
CA LEU A 41 -2.13 -0.82 3.23
C LEU A 41 -2.90 -2.03 2.70
N MET A 42 -3.69 -1.81 1.66
CA MET A 42 -4.47 -2.87 1.02
C MET A 42 -3.73 -3.42 -0.19
N LEU A 43 -3.43 -4.72 -0.18
CA LEU A 43 -2.95 -5.46 -1.35
C LEU A 43 -4.15 -6.13 -2.02
N ILE A 44 -4.32 -5.94 -3.33
CA ILE A 44 -5.44 -6.48 -4.08
C ILE A 44 -5.02 -6.89 -5.49
N GLY A 45 -5.48 -8.07 -5.94
CA GLY A 45 -5.26 -8.50 -7.32
C GLY A 45 -5.91 -7.54 -8.30
N GLU A 46 -5.19 -7.22 -9.37
CA GLU A 46 -5.73 -6.42 -10.47
C GLU A 46 -6.61 -7.27 -11.36
N ARG A 47 -7.43 -6.63 -12.21
CA ARG A 47 -8.15 -7.37 -13.24
C ARG A 47 -7.13 -8.03 -14.16
N PRO A 48 -7.25 -9.34 -14.44
CA PRO A 48 -6.28 -10.03 -15.28
C PRO A 48 -6.27 -9.40 -16.67
N GLY A 49 -5.07 -9.03 -17.13
CA GLY A 49 -4.83 -8.65 -18.51
C GLY A 49 -4.77 -9.88 -19.42
N LEU A 50 -4.62 -9.67 -20.72
CA LEU A 50 -4.48 -10.77 -21.69
C LEU A 50 -3.23 -11.64 -21.45
N THR A 51 -2.20 -11.08 -20.81
CA THR A 51 -0.86 -11.69 -20.71
C THR A 51 -0.34 -11.85 -19.29
N VAL A 52 -0.86 -11.10 -18.32
CA VAL A 52 -0.40 -11.10 -16.93
C VAL A 52 -1.62 -11.24 -16.03
N ALA A 53 -1.76 -12.41 -15.40
CA ALA A 53 -2.89 -12.76 -14.53
C ALA A 53 -2.59 -12.55 -13.03
N ASP A 54 -1.32 -12.36 -12.68
CA ASP A 54 -0.81 -12.27 -11.30
C ASP A 54 -0.44 -10.84 -10.89
N SER A 55 -0.89 -9.82 -11.62
CA SER A 55 -0.64 -8.43 -11.29
C SER A 55 -1.36 -8.02 -10.00
N LEU A 56 -0.64 -7.31 -9.12
CA LEU A 56 -1.12 -6.81 -7.85
C LEU A 56 -1.10 -5.28 -7.82
N GLY A 57 -2.13 -4.70 -7.22
CA GLY A 57 -2.17 -3.29 -6.81
C GLY A 57 -2.08 -3.16 -5.30
N ALA A 58 -1.50 -2.06 -4.85
CA ALA A 58 -1.38 -1.68 -3.44
C ALA A 58 -1.93 -0.28 -3.20
N TYR A 59 -2.81 -0.13 -2.21
CA TYR A 59 -3.47 1.12 -1.88
C TYR A 59 -3.19 1.52 -0.44
N LEU A 60 -2.58 2.68 -0.24
CA LEU A 60 -2.26 3.22 1.07
C LEU A 60 -3.24 4.33 1.44
N THR A 61 -3.90 4.18 2.60
CA THR A 61 -4.87 5.15 3.12
C THR A 61 -4.51 5.51 4.55
N LEU A 62 -4.34 6.80 4.84
CA LEU A 62 -4.27 7.32 6.20
C LEU A 62 -5.65 7.77 6.69
N ALA A 63 -5.93 7.55 7.97
CA ALA A 63 -7.22 7.82 8.60
C ALA A 63 -8.42 7.22 7.81
N PRO A 64 -8.39 5.90 7.54
CA PRO A 64 -9.42 5.21 6.78
C PRO A 64 -10.80 5.37 7.43
N ARG A 65 -11.79 5.72 6.60
CA ARG A 65 -13.19 5.85 7.01
C ARG A 65 -14.10 5.64 5.80
N VAL A 66 -15.28 5.08 6.02
CA VAL A 66 -16.26 4.84 4.95
C VAL A 66 -16.61 6.15 4.23
N GLY A 67 -16.68 6.11 2.90
CA GLY A 67 -16.99 7.27 2.07
C GLY A 67 -15.77 8.08 1.59
N LEU A 68 -14.55 7.60 1.86
CA LEU A 68 -13.35 8.19 1.26
C LEU A 68 -13.35 8.04 -0.27
N ARG A 69 -12.92 9.12 -0.92
CA ARG A 69 -12.68 9.14 -2.38
C ARG A 69 -11.37 8.46 -2.71
N ASP A 70 -11.27 7.91 -3.91
CA ASP A 70 -10.04 7.27 -4.41
C ASP A 70 -8.84 8.20 -4.41
N SER A 71 -9.06 9.51 -4.60
CA SER A 71 -8.01 10.54 -4.52
C SER A 71 -7.36 10.69 -3.14
N ALA A 72 -7.92 10.10 -2.09
CA ALA A 72 -7.33 10.08 -0.76
C ALA A 72 -6.30 8.95 -0.57
N ARG A 73 -6.11 8.09 -1.58
CA ARG A 73 -5.26 6.90 -1.49
C ARG A 73 -4.05 7.03 -2.43
N ASN A 74 -2.87 6.70 -1.93
CA ASN A 74 -1.74 6.44 -2.83
C ASN A 74 -1.93 5.06 -3.46
N CYS A 75 -1.52 4.90 -4.71
CA CYS A 75 -1.65 3.67 -5.47
C CYS A 75 -0.28 3.26 -6.03
N VAL A 76 0.11 2.01 -5.81
CA VAL A 76 1.22 1.35 -6.52
C VAL A 76 0.62 0.16 -7.26
N SER A 77 0.53 0.25 -8.58
CA SER A 77 -0.07 -0.76 -9.46
C SER A 77 1.00 -1.55 -10.22
N ASN A 78 0.56 -2.53 -10.99
CA ASN A 78 1.40 -3.30 -11.91
C ASN A 78 2.56 -4.01 -11.20
N ILE A 79 2.31 -4.54 -9.99
CA ILE A 79 3.31 -5.26 -9.19
C ILE A 79 3.31 -6.73 -9.64
N HIS A 80 4.33 -7.13 -10.41
CA HIS A 80 4.52 -8.51 -10.89
C HIS A 80 5.94 -8.72 -11.46
N GLY A 81 6.31 -9.97 -11.72
CA GLY A 81 7.63 -10.35 -12.28
C GLY A 81 7.75 -10.23 -13.81
N HIS A 82 6.64 -10.10 -14.52
CA HIS A 82 6.57 -10.09 -15.99
C HIS A 82 6.80 -8.70 -16.62
N GLY A 83 7.84 -7.97 -16.19
CA GLY A 83 8.15 -6.62 -16.67
C GLY A 83 7.40 -5.49 -15.96
N GLY A 84 6.68 -5.81 -14.89
CA GLY A 84 6.09 -4.84 -13.97
C GLY A 84 7.05 -4.47 -12.83
N LEU A 85 6.50 -3.83 -11.80
CA LEU A 85 7.27 -3.51 -10.59
C LEU A 85 7.50 -4.79 -9.79
N GLY A 86 8.76 -5.21 -9.68
CA GLY A 86 9.12 -6.40 -8.91
C GLY A 86 8.75 -6.27 -7.42
N PRO A 87 8.45 -7.38 -6.72
CA PRO A 87 8.02 -7.33 -5.32
C PRO A 87 8.98 -6.63 -4.35
N GLU A 88 10.28 -6.68 -4.59
CA GLU A 88 11.28 -5.96 -3.77
C GLU A 88 11.18 -4.44 -3.96
N ALA A 89 11.22 -3.97 -5.21
CA ALA A 89 11.09 -2.56 -5.53
C ALA A 89 9.71 -1.98 -5.13
N ALA A 90 8.66 -2.79 -5.23
CA ALA A 90 7.34 -2.44 -4.71
C ALA A 90 7.37 -2.27 -3.19
N ALA A 91 8.06 -3.15 -2.46
CA ALA A 91 8.20 -3.03 -1.02
C ALA A 91 9.01 -1.78 -0.61
N ASP A 92 10.10 -1.45 -1.33
CA ASP A 92 10.87 -0.22 -1.12
C ASP A 92 9.97 1.03 -1.26
N ARG A 93 9.23 1.10 -2.37
CA ARG A 93 8.30 2.21 -2.64
C ARG A 93 7.20 2.32 -1.59
N LEU A 94 6.60 1.20 -1.21
CA LEU A 94 5.52 1.17 -0.22
C LEU A 94 6.02 1.56 1.18
N ALA A 95 7.22 1.10 1.57
CA ALA A 95 7.84 1.51 2.84
C ALA A 95 8.13 3.01 2.87
N TRP A 96 8.66 3.55 1.75
CA TRP A 96 8.84 4.99 1.59
C TRP A 96 7.52 5.75 1.72
N LEU A 97 6.46 5.31 1.03
CA LEU A 97 5.13 5.93 1.10
C LEU A 97 4.54 5.90 2.52
N VAL A 98 4.71 4.79 3.24
CA VAL A 98 4.28 4.67 4.64
C VAL A 98 4.99 5.70 5.53
N GLY A 99 6.33 5.80 5.40
CA GLY A 99 7.12 6.79 6.15
C GLY A 99 6.72 8.22 5.81
N ALA A 100 6.62 8.55 4.52
CA ALA A 100 6.26 9.88 4.06
C ALA A 100 4.83 10.26 4.45
N ALA A 101 3.87 9.33 4.40
CA ALA A 101 2.49 9.55 4.86
C ALA A 101 2.42 9.82 6.37
N ARG A 102 3.25 9.13 7.18
CA ARG A 102 3.36 9.37 8.62
C ARG A 102 3.90 10.78 8.92
N GLN A 103 4.92 11.21 8.19
CA GLN A 103 5.54 12.54 8.35
C GLN A 103 4.62 13.67 7.88
N LEU A 104 4.02 13.51 6.71
CA LEU A 104 3.12 14.50 6.11
C LEU A 104 1.76 14.56 6.81
N GLY A 105 1.31 13.46 7.40
CA GLY A 105 -0.04 13.33 7.94
C GLY A 105 -1.13 13.26 6.86
N ALA A 106 -0.77 12.84 5.63
CA ALA A 106 -1.71 12.69 4.53
C ALA A 106 -1.30 11.58 3.53
N THR A 107 -2.28 11.03 2.82
CA THR A 107 -2.13 10.15 1.66
C THR A 107 -2.89 10.71 0.46
N GLY A 108 -2.80 10.04 -0.69
CA GLY A 108 -3.49 10.42 -1.92
C GLY A 108 -2.78 11.54 -2.65
N VAL A 109 -3.55 12.42 -3.28
CA VAL A 109 -3.03 13.52 -4.11
C VAL A 109 -2.13 14.50 -3.36
N ALA A 110 -2.23 14.55 -2.02
CA ALA A 110 -1.35 15.37 -1.18
C ALA A 110 0.06 14.78 -1.04
N LEU A 111 0.23 13.46 -1.22
CA LEU A 111 1.50 12.77 -1.08
C LEU A 111 2.01 12.33 -2.45
N LYS A 112 3.03 13.01 -2.97
CA LYS A 112 3.69 12.62 -4.22
C LYS A 112 4.67 11.48 -3.96
N ASP A 113 4.78 10.57 -4.93
CA ASP A 113 5.76 9.49 -4.89
C ASP A 113 7.12 10.01 -5.35
N GLU A 114 8.04 10.14 -4.40
CA GLU A 114 9.43 10.53 -4.63
C GLU A 114 10.41 9.41 -4.22
N SER A 115 9.89 8.18 -4.08
CA SER A 115 10.67 7.00 -3.64
C SER A 115 11.87 6.68 -4.51
N ALA A 116 11.83 7.04 -5.80
CA ALA A 116 12.96 6.85 -6.72
C ALA A 116 14.08 7.89 -6.57
N ALA A 117 13.75 9.09 -6.03
CA ALA A 117 14.71 10.17 -5.82
C ALA A 117 15.26 10.18 -4.38
N ALA A 118 14.51 9.61 -3.44
CA ALA A 118 14.92 9.49 -2.06
C ALA A 118 15.95 8.35 -1.90
N THR A 119 17.23 8.71 -1.77
CA THR A 119 18.21 7.84 -1.12
C THR A 119 17.67 7.52 0.28
N ALA A 120 17.50 6.23 0.60
CA ALA A 120 16.84 5.66 1.79
C ALA A 120 16.65 6.63 2.98
N LEU A 121 15.41 6.80 3.43
CA LEU A 121 15.10 7.56 4.65
C LEU A 121 15.90 6.99 5.83
N PRO A 122 16.58 7.83 6.63
CA PRO A 122 17.29 7.35 7.80
C PRO A 122 16.30 6.68 8.76
N ALA A 123 16.65 5.50 9.24
CA ALA A 123 15.92 4.84 10.32
C ALA A 123 15.96 5.77 11.54
N GLY A 124 14.79 6.27 11.93
CA GLY A 124 14.60 6.98 13.20
C GLY A 124 14.55 6.04 14.38
#